data_AF-A0A220U824-F1
#
_entry.id   AF-A0A220U824-F1
#
_cell.length_a   1.000
_cell.length_b   1.000
_cell.length_c   1.000
_cell.angle_alpha   90.00
_cell.angle_beta   90.00
_cell.angle_gamma   90.00
#
_symmetry.space_group_name_H-M   'P 1'
#
loop_
_entity.id
_entity.type
_entity.pdbx_description
1 polymer ?
#
loop_
_entity_poly.entity_id
_entity_poly.type
_entity_poly.pdbx_seq_one_letter_code
_entity_poly.pdbx_strand_id
1 'polypeptide(L)'
;MKSVTWTAKNDGIGPNEFTEFAFIAANPSEPGQISWKAVQTYDDGSVVEWAGSPDSEKPASVTKISEGDAVSSHEDHEQSTTSEAAEEETDTSSSSESGSTNWIAISLSVIAILLALIGLFRKRA
;
A
#
# COMPACT_ATOMS: atom_id res chain seq x y z
N MET A 1 -22.14 5.79 10.95
CA MET A 1 -21.69 4.67 11.80
C MET A 1 -20.75 5.24 12.87
N LYS A 2 -20.85 4.81 14.14
CA LYS A 2 -20.05 5.38 15.25
C LYS A 2 -18.99 4.43 15.81
N SER A 3 -19.13 3.14 15.54
CA SER A 3 -18.20 2.08 15.95
C SER A 3 -18.36 0.87 15.04
N VAL A 4 -17.34 0.03 15.03
CA VAL A 4 -17.31 -1.31 14.43
C VAL A 4 -16.80 -2.28 15.49
N THR A 5 -17.38 -3.48 15.58
CA THR A 5 -17.05 -4.47 16.61
C THR A 5 -16.79 -5.80 15.95
N TRP A 6 -15.63 -6.37 16.24
CA TRP A 6 -15.29 -7.75 15.91
C TRP A 6 -15.40 -8.60 17.17
N THR A 7 -15.96 -9.79 17.01
CA THR A 7 -16.14 -10.75 18.10
C THR A 7 -15.59 -12.08 17.66
N ALA A 8 -14.71 -12.66 18.49
CA ALA A 8 -14.18 -13.99 18.26
C ALA A 8 -15.32 -15.03 18.27
N LYS A 9 -15.25 -16.01 17.36
CA LYS A 9 -16.22 -17.13 17.32
C LYS A 9 -15.78 -18.34 18.15
N ASN A 10 -14.49 -18.49 18.38
CA ASN A 10 -13.85 -19.57 19.14
C ASN A 10 -12.90 -18.95 20.18
N ASP A 11 -11.71 -19.53 20.37
CA ASP A 11 -10.73 -19.15 21.40
C ASP A 11 -10.11 -17.74 21.25
N GLY A 12 -10.43 -17.01 20.19
CA GLY A 12 -9.96 -15.64 20.00
C GLY A 12 -8.52 -15.53 19.52
N ILE A 13 -7.80 -14.52 20.01
CA ILE A 13 -6.40 -14.24 19.68
C ILE A 13 -5.55 -14.74 20.85
N GLY A 14 -4.61 -15.66 20.59
CA GLY A 14 -3.79 -16.26 21.62
C GLY A 14 -2.71 -15.33 22.21
N PRO A 15 -2.07 -15.73 23.32
CA PRO A 15 -0.94 -14.99 23.87
C PRO A 15 0.20 -14.85 22.87
N ASN A 16 0.73 -13.63 22.70
CA ASN A 16 1.76 -13.28 21.72
C ASN A 16 1.35 -13.44 20.24
N GLU A 17 0.06 -13.60 19.97
CA GLU A 17 -0.49 -13.52 18.62
C GLU A 17 -1.04 -12.11 18.36
N PHE A 18 -1.20 -11.80 17.08
CA PHE A 18 -1.87 -10.58 16.64
C PHE A 18 -2.82 -10.91 15.50
N THR A 19 -3.77 -10.00 15.25
CA THR A 19 -4.65 -10.07 14.10
C THR A 19 -4.88 -8.68 13.53
N GLU A 20 -5.36 -8.63 12.30
CA GLU A 20 -5.68 -7.39 11.61
C GLU A 20 -7.19 -7.26 11.44
N PHE A 21 -7.73 -6.10 11.83
CA PHE A 21 -9.14 -5.78 11.70
C PHE A 21 -9.32 -4.72 10.62
N ALA A 22 -9.60 -5.18 9.40
CA ALA A 22 -9.81 -4.29 8.26
C ALA A 22 -11.23 -3.71 8.22
N PHE A 23 -11.33 -2.41 7.95
CA PHE A 23 -12.59 -1.73 7.65
C PHE A 23 -12.34 -0.58 6.65
N ILE A 24 -13.39 -0.15 5.97
CA ILE A 24 -13.35 0.98 5.03
C ILE A 24 -14.19 2.11 5.61
N ALA A 25 -13.64 3.32 5.60
CA ALA A 25 -14.33 4.54 6.00
C ALA A 25 -14.06 5.65 4.98
N ALA A 26 -15.01 6.57 4.82
CA ALA A 26 -14.80 7.77 4.04
C ALA A 26 -13.96 8.78 4.83
N ASN A 27 -12.98 9.39 4.16
CA ASN A 27 -12.21 10.48 4.74
C ASN A 27 -13.09 11.73 4.92
N PRO A 28 -12.81 12.57 5.94
CA PRO A 28 -13.42 13.89 6.04
C PRO A 28 -13.03 14.76 4.85
N SER A 29 -13.82 15.81 4.58
CA SER A 29 -13.57 16.76 3.50
C SER A 29 -12.32 17.61 3.72
N GLU A 30 -11.93 17.80 4.98
CA GLU A 30 -10.77 18.63 5.35
C GLU A 30 -9.59 17.74 5.76
N PRO A 31 -8.36 18.15 5.43
CA PRO A 31 -7.16 17.48 5.93
C PRO A 31 -7.08 17.58 7.47
N GLY A 32 -6.38 16.65 8.10
CA GLY A 32 -6.27 16.64 9.56
C GLY A 32 -5.76 15.33 10.13
N GLN A 33 -6.12 15.06 11.38
CA GLN A 33 -5.80 13.82 12.07
C GLN A 33 -7.09 13.21 12.63
N ILE A 34 -7.23 11.89 12.48
CA ILE A 34 -8.33 11.12 13.03
C ILE A 34 -7.75 10.20 14.10
N SER A 35 -8.25 10.34 15.33
CA SER A 35 -7.90 9.46 16.44
C SER A 35 -8.91 8.30 16.53
N TRP A 36 -8.41 7.08 16.40
CA TRP A 36 -9.16 5.85 16.51
C TRP A 36 -9.01 5.29 17.91
N LYS A 37 -10.08 5.39 18.70
CA LYS A 37 -10.17 4.76 20.02
C LYS A 37 -10.58 3.31 19.85
N ALA A 38 -9.90 2.41 20.53
CA ALA A 38 -10.24 0.99 20.54
C ALA A 38 -10.46 0.48 21.97
N VAL A 39 -11.34 -0.51 22.09
CA VAL A 39 -11.60 -1.23 23.33
C VAL A 39 -11.34 -2.70 23.04
N GLN A 40 -10.39 -3.29 23.77
CA GLN A 40 -10.03 -4.69 23.67
C GLN A 40 -10.56 -5.42 24.90
N THR A 41 -11.36 -6.47 24.67
CA THR A 41 -11.89 -7.33 25.72
C THR A 41 -11.20 -8.68 25.64
N TYR A 42 -10.75 -9.20 26.79
CA TYR A 42 -10.14 -10.51 26.92
C TYR A 42 -11.16 -11.54 27.40
N ASP A 43 -10.79 -12.82 27.31
CA ASP A 43 -11.61 -13.96 27.72
C ASP A 43 -11.89 -13.99 29.23
N ASP A 44 -10.96 -13.50 30.04
CA ASP A 44 -11.11 -13.30 31.50
C ASP A 44 -12.06 -12.14 31.87
N GLY A 45 -12.62 -11.45 30.86
CA GLY A 45 -13.51 -10.31 31.02
C GLY A 45 -12.80 -8.99 31.30
N SER A 46 -11.47 -8.97 31.37
CA SER A 46 -10.70 -7.73 31.49
C SER A 46 -10.81 -6.89 30.21
N VAL A 47 -10.69 -5.58 30.38
CA VAL A 47 -10.84 -4.61 29.30
C VAL A 47 -9.64 -3.68 29.28
N VAL A 48 -9.09 -3.47 28.08
CA VAL A 48 -8.03 -2.50 27.81
C VAL A 48 -8.58 -1.45 26.85
N GLU A 49 -8.56 -0.20 27.29
CA GLU A 49 -8.93 0.94 26.46
C GLU A 49 -7.68 1.58 25.84
N TRP A 50 -7.61 1.55 24.50
CA TRP A 50 -6.61 2.24 23.68
C TRP A 50 -7.18 3.59 23.28
N ALA A 51 -7.19 4.53 24.22
CA ALA A 51 -7.83 5.84 24.07
C ALA A 51 -7.00 7.00 24.66
N GLY A 52 -5.80 6.73 25.14
CA GLY A 52 -4.94 7.71 25.78
C GLY A 52 -4.23 8.64 24.79
N SER A 53 -3.52 9.63 25.34
CA SER A 53 -2.66 10.54 24.57
C SER A 53 -1.47 9.80 23.95
N PRO A 54 -0.78 10.39 22.95
CA PRO A 54 0.37 9.77 22.29
C PRO A 54 1.47 9.28 23.23
N ASP A 55 1.72 10.00 24.33
CA ASP A 55 2.75 9.64 25.31
C ASP A 55 2.25 8.73 26.44
N SER A 56 1.02 8.21 26.34
CA SER A 56 0.46 7.31 27.35
C SER A 56 0.86 5.86 27.08
N GLU A 57 0.74 5.01 28.09
CA GLU A 57 0.94 3.55 27.97
C GLU A 57 -0.01 2.88 26.97
N LYS A 58 -1.19 3.49 26.72
CA LYS A 58 -2.27 2.94 25.88
C LYS A 58 -2.80 4.01 24.92
N PRO A 59 -1.96 4.47 23.97
CA PRO A 59 -2.34 5.57 23.09
C PRO A 59 -3.43 5.13 22.11
N ALA A 60 -4.30 6.06 21.73
CA ALA A 60 -5.18 5.85 20.59
C ALA A 60 -4.35 5.81 19.28
N SER A 61 -4.78 5.01 18.32
CA SER A 61 -4.17 5.04 16.98
C SER A 61 -4.55 6.34 16.27
N VAL A 62 -3.65 6.91 15.48
CA VAL A 62 -3.90 8.16 14.75
C VAL A 62 -3.61 7.99 13.27
N THR A 63 -4.56 8.37 12.44
CA THR A 63 -4.38 8.46 10.99
C THR A 63 -4.30 9.92 10.58
N LYS A 64 -3.24 10.31 9.88
CA LYS A 64 -3.13 11.62 9.26
C LYS A 64 -3.79 11.60 7.88
N ILE A 65 -4.72 12.53 7.67
CA ILE A 65 -5.36 12.81 6.39
C ILE A 65 -4.64 14.01 5.77
N SER A 66 -3.98 13.77 4.64
CA SER A 66 -3.35 14.84 3.85
C SER A 66 -4.36 15.48 2.91
N GLU A 67 -4.06 16.69 2.43
CA GLU A 67 -4.83 17.29 1.35
C GLU A 67 -4.79 16.36 0.12
N GLY A 68 -5.98 16.08 -0.43
CA GLY A 68 -6.09 15.38 -1.68
C GLY A 68 -5.63 16.27 -2.82
N ASP A 69 -4.98 15.69 -3.82
CA ASP A 69 -4.73 16.40 -5.07
C ASP A 69 -6.08 16.64 -5.76
N ALA A 70 -6.29 17.85 -6.29
CA ALA A 70 -7.58 18.25 -6.86
C ALA A 70 -7.77 17.61 -8.24
N VAL A 71 -8.09 16.31 -8.34
CA VAL A 71 -8.47 15.69 -9.63
C VAL A 71 -9.15 14.30 -9.50
N SER A 72 -10.28 14.21 -10.21
CA SER A 72 -11.10 13.06 -10.63
C SER A 72 -11.96 12.33 -9.58
N SER A 73 -13.27 12.57 -9.69
CA SER A 73 -14.33 11.61 -9.36
C SER A 73 -13.93 10.19 -9.76
N HIS A 74 -14.11 9.24 -8.84
CA HIS A 74 -13.85 7.82 -9.08
C HIS A 74 -14.73 7.33 -10.23
N GLU A 75 -14.16 7.15 -11.41
CA GLU A 75 -14.80 6.46 -12.53
C GLU A 75 -14.79 4.96 -12.21
N ASP A 76 -15.97 4.34 -12.32
CA ASP A 76 -16.22 2.93 -12.10
C ASP A 76 -15.22 2.06 -12.89
N HIS A 77 -14.53 1.17 -12.19
CA HIS A 77 -13.55 0.29 -12.80
C HIS A 77 -14.28 -0.85 -13.53
N GLU A 78 -14.50 -0.68 -14.83
CA GLU A 78 -15.07 -1.72 -15.69
C GLU A 78 -14.10 -2.91 -15.77
N GLN A 79 -14.59 -4.06 -15.30
CA GLN A 79 -13.90 -5.34 -15.26
C GLN A 79 -13.70 -5.88 -16.69
N SER A 80 -12.49 -5.76 -17.24
CA SER A 80 -12.12 -6.42 -18.50
C SER A 80 -12.04 -7.94 -18.28
N THR A 81 -12.99 -8.67 -18.86
CA THR A 81 -13.04 -10.13 -18.89
C THR A 81 -11.91 -10.67 -19.78
N THR A 82 -10.96 -11.39 -19.17
CA THR A 82 -9.97 -12.22 -19.87
C THR A 82 -10.67 -13.38 -20.57
N SER A 83 -10.53 -13.48 -21.89
CA SER A 83 -10.90 -14.66 -22.67
C SER A 83 -9.64 -15.37 -23.16
N GLU A 84 -9.61 -16.68 -22.92
CA GLU A 84 -8.54 -17.62 -23.19
C GLU A 84 -8.53 -18.07 -24.67
N ALA A 85 -7.34 -18.20 -25.26
CA ALA A 85 -7.05 -19.16 -26.33
C ALA A 85 -5.52 -19.35 -26.46
N ALA A 86 -5.12 -20.62 -26.41
CA ALA A 86 -3.75 -21.09 -26.62
C ALA A 86 -3.33 -21.03 -28.10
N GLU A 87 -2.03 -20.85 -28.35
CA GLU A 87 -1.18 -21.72 -29.19
C GLU A 87 0.27 -21.16 -29.23
N GLU A 88 1.24 -22.09 -29.27
CA GLU A 88 2.69 -21.85 -29.34
C GLU A 88 3.09 -21.13 -30.64
N GLU A 89 4.19 -20.36 -30.59
CA GLU A 89 5.41 -20.59 -31.40
C GLU A 89 6.42 -19.43 -31.23
N THR A 90 7.65 -19.78 -31.56
CA THR A 90 8.98 -19.16 -31.41
C THR A 90 9.25 -17.69 -31.80
N ASP A 91 10.29 -17.16 -31.13
CA ASP A 91 11.27 -16.13 -31.53
C ASP A 91 11.01 -14.60 -31.39
N THR A 92 11.83 -14.01 -30.49
CA THR A 92 12.57 -12.74 -30.61
C THR A 92 11.87 -11.50 -31.18
N SER A 93 11.42 -10.59 -30.29
CA SER A 93 11.82 -9.16 -30.23
C SER A 93 10.86 -8.31 -29.37
N SER A 94 11.46 -7.50 -28.49
CA SER A 94 11.03 -6.18 -28.01
C SER A 94 9.56 -5.89 -27.61
N SER A 95 9.44 -5.61 -26.30
CA SER A 95 8.65 -4.55 -25.66
C SER A 95 7.11 -4.59 -25.64
N SER A 96 6.59 -4.68 -24.41
CA SER A 96 5.56 -3.79 -23.82
C SER A 96 5.39 -4.17 -22.34
N GLU A 97 6.12 -3.54 -21.42
CA GLU A 97 5.69 -2.38 -20.63
C GLU A 97 4.33 -2.56 -19.92
N SER A 98 4.39 -2.97 -18.65
CA SER A 98 3.42 -2.58 -17.63
C SER A 98 4.18 -2.35 -16.33
N GLY A 99 4.27 -1.09 -15.93
CA GLY A 99 5.00 -0.65 -14.73
C GLY A 99 5.70 0.67 -14.98
N SER A 100 5.09 1.75 -14.50
CA SER A 100 5.63 3.11 -14.33
C SER A 100 7.07 3.28 -14.86
N THR A 101 7.21 3.76 -16.09
CA THR A 101 8.49 3.93 -16.78
C THR A 101 9.37 4.90 -16.00
N ASN A 102 10.30 4.36 -15.21
CA ASN A 102 11.29 5.13 -14.46
C ASN A 102 12.28 5.77 -15.45
N TRP A 103 11.95 6.95 -15.97
CA TRP A 103 12.75 7.70 -16.96
C TRP A 103 14.21 7.92 -16.51
N ILE A 104 14.45 7.97 -15.20
CA ILE A 104 15.78 8.04 -14.59
C ILE A 104 16.62 6.80 -14.95
N ALA A 105 16.06 5.60 -14.87
CA ALA A 105 16.79 4.36 -15.16
C ALA A 105 17.19 4.26 -16.64
N ILE A 106 16.31 4.71 -17.54
CA ILE A 106 16.59 4.76 -18.99
C ILE A 106 17.71 5.76 -19.27
N SER A 107 17.62 6.97 -18.72
CA SER A 107 18.63 8.01 -18.95
C SER A 107 20.02 7.61 -18.47
N LEU A 108 20.13 6.96 -17.31
CA LEU A 108 21.40 6.45 -16.78
C LEU A 108 21.98 5.31 -17.64
N SER A 109 21.14 4.42 -18.14
CA SER A 109 21.57 3.32 -19.04
C SER A 109 22.23 3.86 -20.30
N VAL A 110 21.62 4.86 -20.95
CA VAL A 110 22.18 5.48 -22.16
C VAL A 110 23.52 6.17 -21.88
N ILE A 111 23.64 6.89 -20.76
CA ILE A 111 24.89 7.56 -20.36
C ILE A 111 25.99 6.53 -20.08
N ALA A 112 25.67 5.42 -19.41
CA ALA A 112 26.63 4.36 -19.11
C ALA A 112 27.19 3.71 -20.38
N ILE A 113 26.35 3.46 -21.39
CA ILE A 113 26.78 2.92 -22.69
C ILE A 113 27.72 3.89 -23.39
N LEU A 114 27.40 5.18 -23.41
CA LEU A 114 28.26 6.21 -24.03
C LEU A 114 29.63 6.29 -23.34
N LEU A 115 29.66 6.27 -22.01
CA LEU A 115 30.92 6.28 -21.24
C LEU A 115 31.75 5.00 -21.48
N ALA A 116 31.11 3.83 -21.56
CA ALA A 116 31.79 2.57 -21.84
C ALA A 116 32.45 2.58 -23.23
N LEU A 117 31.76 3.09 -24.24
CA LEU A 117 32.32 3.25 -25.60
C LEU A 117 33.51 4.21 -25.61
N ILE A 118 33.38 5.39 -24.99
CA ILE A 118 34.47 6.37 -24.88
C ILE A 118 35.69 5.78 -24.15
N GLY A 119 35.45 5.03 -23.06
CA GLY A 119 36.49 4.32 -22.32
C GLY A 119 37.22 3.27 -23.16
N LEU A 120 36.50 2.54 -24.00
CA LEU A 120 37.08 1.54 -24.90
C LEU A 120 37.98 2.17 -25.98
N PHE A 121 37.59 3.35 -26.50
CA PHE A 121 38.40 4.10 -27.46
C PHE A 121 39.63 4.76 -26.82
N ARG A 122 39.54 5.25 -25.58
CA ARG A 122 40.71 5.79 -24.85
C ARG A 122 41.71 4.74 -24.41
N LYS A 123 41.28 3.48 -24.20
CA LYS A 123 42.17 2.37 -23.82
C LYS A 123 42.99 1.83 -25.01
N ARG A 124 42.62 2.19 -26.24
CA ARG A 124 43.29 1.74 -27.47
C ARG A 124 44.22 2.80 -28.10
N ALA A 125 44.42 3.94 -27.45
CA ALA A 125 45.39 4.97 -27.82
C ALA A 125 46.57 4.98 -26.84
#